data_AF-A0A0L0VQD8-F1
#
_entry.id   AF-A0A0L0VQD8-F1
#
_cell.length_a   1.000
_cell.length_b   1.000
_cell.length_c   1.000
_cell.angle_alpha   90.00
_cell.angle_beta   90.00
_cell.angle_gamma   90.00
#
_symmetry.space_group_name_H-M   'P 1'
#
loop_
_entity.id
_entity.type
_entity.pdbx_description
1 polymer ?
#
loop_
_entity_poly.entity_id
_entity_poly.type
_entity_poly.pdbx_seq_one_letter_code
_entity_poly.pdbx_strand_id
1 'polypeptide(L)'
;MSGKKTSTNLATRSNQEAVREVSRAQEGTSDQQYLFMMESYMLRITLSFEPFEPFGEKENKDEIYPGVIKPRWSAIELEDISSLEKPFRDFLANKKQVDMVDVELDPVEISDATFRILENHLKPSELENYHPLGKLDRKTFKSLQFLWNLDQRPFLQIHQRLCSKMNRYEVERRLRTLASQISQKTIVENWSWMRKTLPQFTKEPIRPRLEKLERFFRCDQEFPNETLQKHFSFIARYLEIHNGALKAIGVNDTEDLIDFFLRWMGPMEFQARFDLLSPHTLPPPINGKVNIKSLRRARDSEGVSFWNIMRVVQTLGLAEKDDIQNYEMDGVYPKVRELIFIILSPHWKDDGLPWSESADRHWLVQAYGKEYQKRLSMLCFELKKHVRSHHNPQPPVDYVNGNTKYSHSVKNHSDIPDILLFVDQGLPYEVVHSIKPHLDTPTTNGQTDWKKIFESVDSKFTDQQQQFLKDWFKSDHMGKPLHIAVDL
;
A
#
# COMPACT_ATOMS: atom_id res chain seq x y z
N MET A 1 -4.83 -28.36 -45.84
CA MET A 1 -5.31 -28.27 -44.44
C MET A 1 -4.20 -28.72 -43.49
N SER A 2 -3.30 -27.82 -43.09
CA SER A 2 -2.36 -28.06 -41.98
C SER A 2 -1.92 -26.70 -41.45
N GLY A 3 -2.56 -26.25 -40.36
CA GLY A 3 -2.30 -24.92 -39.80
C GLY A 3 -3.03 -24.63 -38.48
N LYS A 4 -3.70 -25.61 -37.86
CA LYS A 4 -4.49 -25.40 -36.62
C LYS A 4 -4.01 -26.19 -35.40
N LYS A 5 -2.93 -26.99 -35.48
CA LYS A 5 -2.46 -27.81 -34.35
C LYS A 5 -1.30 -27.21 -33.54
N THR A 6 -0.61 -26.19 -34.06
CA THR A 6 0.56 -25.59 -33.40
C THR A 6 0.21 -24.46 -32.43
N SER A 7 -0.84 -23.68 -32.71
CA SER A 7 -1.24 -22.53 -31.86
C SER A 7 -1.82 -22.96 -30.51
N THR A 8 -2.54 -24.09 -30.45
CA THR A 8 -3.16 -24.58 -29.22
C THR A 8 -2.12 -25.18 -28.27
N ASN A 9 -1.08 -25.84 -28.79
CA ASN A 9 -0.03 -26.43 -27.96
C ASN A 9 0.94 -25.41 -27.34
N LEU A 10 1.14 -24.25 -27.98
CA LEU A 10 1.93 -23.13 -27.44
C LEU A 10 1.19 -22.40 -26.31
N ALA A 11 -0.11 -22.15 -26.47
CA ALA A 11 -0.95 -21.53 -25.43
C ALA A 11 -1.09 -22.42 -24.19
N THR A 12 -1.23 -23.75 -24.36
CA THR A 12 -1.32 -24.68 -23.23
C THR A 12 0.01 -24.87 -22.50
N ARG A 13 1.15 -24.83 -23.19
CA ARG A 13 2.48 -24.84 -22.56
C ARG A 13 2.77 -23.55 -21.79
N SER A 14 2.44 -22.39 -22.36
CA SER A 14 2.55 -21.09 -21.69
C SER A 14 1.68 -21.02 -20.44
N ASN A 15 0.45 -21.53 -20.48
CA ASN A 15 -0.40 -21.62 -19.29
C ASN A 15 0.13 -22.62 -18.24
N GLN A 16 0.76 -23.73 -18.63
CA GLN A 16 1.35 -24.68 -17.68
C GLN A 16 2.64 -24.15 -17.04
N GLU A 17 3.45 -23.39 -17.77
CA GLU A 17 4.60 -22.68 -17.21
C GLU A 17 4.16 -21.56 -16.28
N ALA A 18 3.14 -20.79 -16.65
CA ALA A 18 2.58 -19.75 -15.80
C ALA A 18 1.90 -20.31 -14.54
N VAL A 19 1.18 -21.44 -14.64
CA VAL A 19 0.64 -22.15 -13.46
C VAL A 19 1.77 -22.68 -12.56
N ARG A 20 2.89 -23.16 -13.14
CA ARG A 20 4.07 -23.57 -12.36
C ARG A 20 4.79 -22.38 -11.72
N GLU A 21 4.83 -21.22 -12.35
CA GLU A 21 5.33 -19.97 -11.75
C GLU A 21 4.42 -19.47 -10.64
N VAL A 22 3.10 -19.55 -10.80
CA VAL A 22 2.12 -19.28 -9.73
C VAL A 22 2.35 -20.23 -8.55
N SER A 23 2.55 -21.52 -8.78
CA SER A 23 2.87 -22.48 -7.72
C SER A 23 4.23 -22.20 -7.04
N ARG A 24 5.28 -21.87 -7.79
CA ARG A 24 6.60 -21.53 -7.21
C ARG A 24 6.57 -20.24 -6.41
N ALA A 25 5.83 -19.24 -6.85
CA ALA A 25 5.73 -17.97 -6.15
C ALA A 25 4.79 -18.03 -4.92
N GLN A 26 4.05 -19.12 -4.75
CA GLN A 26 3.34 -19.47 -3.51
C GLN A 26 4.24 -20.14 -2.46
N GLU A 27 5.46 -20.61 -2.81
CA GLU A 27 6.33 -21.39 -1.91
C GLU A 27 7.05 -20.56 -0.82
N GLY A 28 6.80 -19.25 -0.73
CA GLY A 28 7.44 -18.35 0.27
C GLY A 28 6.49 -17.63 1.24
N THR A 29 5.17 -17.77 1.06
CA THR A 29 4.18 -17.11 1.92
C THR A 29 3.75 -18.06 3.04
N SER A 30 4.05 -17.75 4.30
CA SER A 30 3.47 -18.50 5.40
C SER A 30 1.94 -18.39 5.38
N ASP A 31 1.22 -19.42 5.83
CA ASP A 31 -0.25 -19.38 5.91
C ASP A 31 -0.74 -18.18 6.73
N GLN A 32 0.02 -17.78 7.75
CA GLN A 32 -0.24 -16.58 8.54
C GLN A 32 -0.11 -15.29 7.72
N GLN A 33 0.91 -15.16 6.87
CA GLN A 33 1.08 -13.99 5.99
C GLN A 33 -0.05 -13.92 4.96
N TYR A 34 -0.53 -15.06 4.46
CA TYR A 34 -1.68 -15.13 3.56
C TYR A 34 -2.98 -14.67 4.24
N LEU A 35 -3.27 -15.17 5.44
CA LEU A 35 -4.44 -14.74 6.22
C LEU A 35 -4.40 -13.23 6.50
N PHE A 36 -3.24 -12.71 6.87
CA PHE A 36 -3.06 -11.29 7.11
C PHE A 36 -3.30 -10.44 5.86
N MET A 37 -2.82 -10.86 4.67
CA MET A 37 -3.15 -10.19 3.40
C MET A 37 -4.66 -10.14 3.15
N MET A 38 -5.33 -11.27 3.34
CA MET A 38 -6.78 -11.35 3.12
C MET A 38 -7.57 -10.44 4.07
N GLU A 39 -7.25 -10.46 5.37
CA GLU A 39 -7.89 -9.58 6.37
C GLU A 39 -7.62 -8.10 6.07
N SER A 40 -6.39 -7.78 5.69
CA SER A 40 -5.97 -6.43 5.30
C SER A 40 -6.75 -5.92 4.09
N TYR A 41 -6.90 -6.76 3.06
CA TYR A 41 -7.73 -6.44 1.90
C TYR A 41 -9.20 -6.22 2.28
N MET A 42 -9.78 -7.12 3.08
CA MET A 42 -11.19 -7.03 3.49
C MET A 42 -11.46 -5.72 4.24
N LEU A 43 -10.58 -5.33 5.17
CA LEU A 43 -10.70 -4.04 5.84
C LEU A 43 -10.60 -2.88 4.84
N ARG A 44 -9.58 -2.91 3.98
CA ARG A 44 -9.30 -1.83 3.02
C ARG A 44 -10.44 -1.62 2.03
N ILE A 45 -11.01 -2.67 1.47
CA ILE A 45 -12.11 -2.54 0.50
C ILE A 45 -13.37 -1.99 1.16
N THR A 46 -13.68 -2.41 2.39
CA THR A 46 -14.81 -1.88 3.16
C THR A 46 -14.63 -0.39 3.41
N LEU A 47 -13.47 0.04 3.94
CA LEU A 47 -13.19 1.45 4.19
C LEU A 47 -13.15 2.30 2.91
N SER A 48 -12.88 1.70 1.76
CA SER A 48 -12.90 2.39 0.46
C SER A 48 -14.32 2.76 0.01
N PHE A 49 -15.32 1.98 0.39
CA PHE A 49 -16.73 2.31 0.15
C PHE A 49 -17.37 3.07 1.32
N GLU A 50 -16.94 2.79 2.55
CA GLU A 50 -17.57 3.28 3.79
C GLU A 50 -16.55 3.90 4.76
N PRO A 51 -15.89 5.02 4.39
CA PRO A 51 -14.77 5.58 5.15
C PRO A 51 -15.13 6.04 6.58
N PHE A 52 -16.40 6.31 6.86
CA PHE A 52 -16.88 6.76 8.17
C PHE A 52 -17.07 5.64 9.19
N GLU A 53 -17.17 4.38 8.75
CA GLU A 53 -17.47 3.22 9.61
C GLU A 53 -16.61 3.10 10.90
N PRO A 54 -15.30 3.42 10.90
CA PRO A 54 -14.47 3.28 12.10
C PRO A 54 -14.75 4.24 13.25
N PHE A 55 -15.51 5.32 13.05
CA PHE A 55 -15.54 6.48 13.96
C PHE A 55 -16.78 6.56 14.87
N GLY A 56 -17.52 5.46 15.04
CA GLY A 56 -18.54 5.31 16.08
C GLY A 56 -19.80 4.56 15.65
N GLU A 57 -20.72 4.37 16.59
CA GLU A 57 -22.08 3.89 16.31
C GLU A 57 -22.80 4.94 15.46
N LYS A 58 -22.99 4.65 14.16
CA LYS A 58 -23.80 5.51 13.30
C LYS A 58 -25.24 5.49 13.79
N GLU A 59 -25.85 6.65 13.99
CA GLU A 59 -27.30 6.72 14.25
C GLU A 59 -28.07 6.25 13.02
N ASN A 60 -27.50 6.49 11.82
CA ASN A 60 -28.02 5.98 10.56
C ASN A 60 -26.90 5.36 9.72
N LYS A 61 -27.12 4.13 9.23
CA LYS A 61 -26.15 3.35 8.43
C LYS A 61 -25.66 4.09 7.17
N ASP A 62 -26.41 5.09 6.71
CA ASP A 62 -26.15 5.87 5.49
C ASP A 62 -25.42 7.20 5.76
N GLU A 63 -25.02 7.44 7.00
CA GLU A 63 -24.18 8.59 7.34
C GLU A 63 -22.78 8.44 6.74
N ILE A 64 -22.34 9.52 6.10
CA ILE A 64 -20.97 9.70 5.59
C ILE A 64 -20.17 10.72 6.41
N TYR A 65 -20.86 11.41 7.33
CA TYR A 65 -20.37 12.36 8.33
C TYR A 65 -21.54 12.59 9.31
N PRO A 66 -21.32 12.95 10.59
CA PRO A 66 -22.40 13.19 11.54
C PRO A 66 -23.53 14.07 10.98
N GLY A 67 -24.74 13.52 10.93
CA GLY A 67 -25.94 14.19 10.38
C GLY A 67 -26.01 14.31 8.86
N VAL A 68 -24.93 14.00 8.12
CA VAL A 68 -24.92 14.03 6.65
C VAL A 68 -25.21 12.64 6.10
N ILE A 69 -26.44 12.46 5.63
CA ILE A 69 -26.92 11.20 5.03
C ILE A 69 -26.69 11.24 3.52
N LYS A 70 -25.96 10.24 2.99
CA LYS A 70 -25.82 10.02 1.55
C LYS A 70 -26.84 8.96 1.12
N PRO A 71 -27.88 9.30 0.34
CA PRO A 71 -28.88 8.31 0.00
C PRO A 71 -28.32 7.25 -0.95
N ARG A 72 -28.42 5.96 -0.58
CA ARG A 72 -27.84 4.82 -1.34
C ARG A 72 -28.34 4.75 -2.78
N TRP A 73 -29.64 4.95 -2.99
CA TRP A 73 -30.30 4.69 -4.28
C TRP A 73 -30.58 5.96 -5.08
N SER A 74 -31.06 7.03 -4.42
CA SER A 74 -31.44 8.25 -5.14
C SER A 74 -30.25 9.04 -5.69
N ALA A 75 -29.03 8.79 -5.18
CA ALA A 75 -27.80 9.38 -5.68
C ALA A 75 -27.20 8.67 -6.92
N ILE A 76 -27.74 7.51 -7.31
CA ILE A 76 -27.26 6.72 -8.45
C ILE A 76 -28.24 6.92 -9.61
N GLU A 77 -27.76 7.41 -10.75
CA GLU A 77 -28.60 7.56 -11.94
C GLU A 77 -28.65 6.27 -12.77
N LEU A 78 -29.74 6.04 -13.50
CA LEU A 78 -29.86 4.87 -14.38
C LEU A 78 -28.76 4.84 -15.45
N GLU A 79 -28.32 6.02 -15.91
CA GLU A 79 -27.20 6.15 -16.85
C GLU A 79 -25.84 5.78 -16.22
N ASP A 80 -25.68 5.96 -14.92
CA ASP A 80 -24.44 5.67 -14.19
C ASP A 80 -24.22 4.15 -14.10
N ILE A 81 -25.30 3.34 -14.10
CA ILE A 81 -25.26 1.87 -14.07
C ILE A 81 -25.61 1.22 -15.41
N SER A 82 -25.49 1.96 -16.52
CA SER A 82 -25.86 1.45 -17.85
C SER A 82 -25.11 0.18 -18.28
N SER A 83 -23.94 -0.07 -17.69
CA SER A 83 -23.11 -1.26 -17.90
C SER A 83 -23.63 -2.52 -17.22
N LEU A 84 -24.52 -2.40 -16.23
CA LEU A 84 -25.17 -3.54 -15.60
C LEU A 84 -26.29 -4.09 -16.48
N GLU A 85 -26.64 -5.36 -16.31
CA GLU A 85 -27.73 -5.99 -17.05
C GLU A 85 -29.10 -5.38 -16.70
N LYS A 86 -30.09 -5.65 -17.54
CA LYS A 86 -31.45 -5.10 -17.42
C LYS A 86 -32.07 -5.30 -16.01
N PRO A 87 -31.95 -6.46 -15.34
CA PRO A 87 -32.55 -6.65 -14.01
C PRO A 87 -32.12 -5.60 -12.97
N PHE A 88 -30.84 -5.23 -12.96
CA PHE A 88 -30.30 -4.21 -12.03
C PHE A 88 -30.86 -2.82 -12.31
N ARG A 89 -31.04 -2.47 -13.59
CA ARG A 89 -31.58 -1.16 -13.98
C ARG A 89 -33.07 -1.07 -13.68
N ASP A 90 -33.82 -2.14 -13.95
CA ASP A 90 -35.24 -2.23 -13.63
C ASP A 90 -35.44 -2.17 -12.10
N PHE A 91 -34.59 -2.84 -11.32
CA PHE A 91 -34.57 -2.73 -9.86
C PHE A 91 -34.37 -1.28 -9.39
N LEU A 92 -33.35 -0.57 -9.89
CA LEU A 92 -33.10 0.81 -9.49
C LEU A 92 -34.27 1.73 -9.88
N ALA A 93 -34.83 1.56 -11.08
CA ALA A 93 -35.99 2.32 -11.53
C ALA A 93 -37.20 2.13 -10.60
N ASN A 94 -37.46 0.89 -10.20
CA ASN A 94 -38.56 0.55 -9.29
C ASN A 94 -38.32 1.14 -7.89
N LYS A 95 -37.11 0.98 -7.32
CA LYS A 95 -36.74 1.58 -6.02
C LYS A 95 -36.84 3.11 -6.02
N LYS A 96 -36.59 3.78 -7.15
CA LYS A 96 -36.79 5.24 -7.27
C LYS A 96 -38.26 5.66 -7.34
N GLN A 97 -39.17 4.79 -7.78
CA GLN A 97 -40.60 5.11 -7.94
C GLN A 97 -41.45 4.75 -6.72
N VAL A 98 -41.11 3.66 -6.03
CA VAL A 98 -41.89 3.14 -4.89
C VAL A 98 -40.91 2.59 -3.84
N ASP A 99 -40.86 3.18 -2.64
CA ASP A 99 -39.96 2.76 -1.54
C ASP A 99 -40.22 1.30 -1.09
N MET A 100 -41.42 0.75 -1.34
CA MET A 100 -41.90 -0.56 -0.86
C MET A 100 -41.98 -1.67 -1.92
N VAL A 101 -41.04 -1.74 -2.88
CA VAL A 101 -40.99 -2.89 -3.80
C VAL A 101 -39.99 -3.92 -3.30
N ASP A 102 -40.50 -5.09 -2.90
CA ASP A 102 -39.75 -6.33 -2.58
C ASP A 102 -39.37 -7.08 -3.87
N VAL A 103 -38.76 -6.39 -4.85
CA VAL A 103 -38.06 -7.08 -5.93
C VAL A 103 -36.68 -7.39 -5.40
N GLU A 104 -36.48 -8.60 -4.89
CA GLU A 104 -35.15 -9.08 -4.52
C GLU A 104 -34.44 -9.57 -5.79
N LEU A 105 -33.26 -9.00 -6.06
CA LEU A 105 -32.35 -9.55 -7.07
C LEU A 105 -31.71 -10.82 -6.51
N ASP A 106 -31.50 -11.81 -7.38
CA ASP A 106 -30.86 -13.07 -6.97
C ASP A 106 -29.42 -12.76 -6.48
N PRO A 107 -29.03 -13.19 -5.27
CA PRO A 107 -27.65 -13.07 -4.78
C PRO A 107 -26.61 -13.63 -5.76
N VAL A 108 -26.93 -14.67 -6.52
CA VAL A 108 -26.05 -15.24 -7.55
C VAL A 108 -25.85 -14.24 -8.69
N GLU A 109 -26.91 -13.60 -9.17
CA GLU A 109 -26.82 -12.57 -10.22
C GLU A 109 -25.96 -11.38 -9.75
N ILE A 110 -26.16 -10.92 -8.50
CA ILE A 110 -25.36 -9.83 -7.91
C ILE A 110 -23.88 -10.23 -7.87
N SER A 111 -23.59 -11.45 -7.44
CA SER A 111 -22.24 -12.00 -7.33
C SER A 111 -21.57 -12.10 -8.70
N ASP A 112 -22.24 -12.66 -9.70
CA ASP A 112 -21.72 -12.82 -11.06
C ASP A 112 -21.48 -11.45 -11.72
N ALA A 113 -22.38 -10.49 -11.55
CA ALA A 113 -22.19 -9.13 -12.05
C ALA A 113 -20.98 -8.46 -11.37
N THR A 114 -20.82 -8.63 -10.06
CA THR A 114 -19.69 -8.10 -9.30
C THR A 114 -18.37 -8.70 -9.78
N PHE A 115 -18.28 -10.03 -9.85
CA PHE A 115 -17.07 -10.71 -10.31
C PHE A 115 -16.72 -10.35 -11.75
N ARG A 116 -17.70 -10.25 -12.64
CA ARG A 116 -17.46 -9.84 -14.02
C ARG A 116 -16.81 -8.45 -14.11
N ILE A 117 -17.30 -7.48 -13.34
CA ILE A 117 -16.71 -6.12 -13.34
C ILE A 117 -15.32 -6.14 -12.71
N LEU A 118 -15.18 -6.78 -11.55
CA LEU A 118 -13.90 -6.86 -10.83
C LEU A 118 -12.84 -7.58 -11.66
N GLU A 119 -13.15 -8.73 -12.25
CA GLU A 119 -12.20 -9.49 -13.07
C GLU A 119 -11.82 -8.72 -14.34
N ASN A 120 -12.76 -8.01 -14.98
CA ASN A 120 -12.43 -7.15 -16.13
C ASN A 120 -11.45 -6.03 -15.76
N HIS A 121 -11.58 -5.43 -14.57
CA HIS A 121 -10.69 -4.36 -14.11
C HIS A 121 -9.33 -4.90 -13.61
N LEU A 122 -9.35 -6.01 -12.85
CA LEU A 122 -8.18 -6.61 -12.21
C LEU A 122 -7.36 -7.51 -13.16
N LYS A 123 -7.89 -7.82 -14.35
CA LYS A 123 -7.21 -8.53 -15.44
C LYS A 123 -6.51 -9.83 -15.01
N PRO A 124 -7.20 -10.81 -14.41
CA PRO A 124 -6.58 -12.04 -13.91
C PRO A 124 -5.92 -12.90 -15.00
N SER A 125 -6.17 -12.63 -16.28
CA SER A 125 -5.49 -13.27 -17.41
C SER A 125 -4.09 -12.73 -17.68
N GLU A 126 -3.79 -11.50 -17.23
CA GLU A 126 -2.45 -10.91 -17.32
C GLU A 126 -1.64 -11.40 -16.13
N LEU A 127 -0.76 -12.37 -16.34
CA LEU A 127 -0.05 -13.06 -15.25
C LEU A 127 1.28 -12.39 -14.87
N GLU A 128 1.67 -11.33 -15.57
CA GLU A 128 2.85 -10.54 -15.26
C GLU A 128 2.73 -9.92 -13.86
N ASN A 129 3.81 -10.03 -13.08
CA ASN A 129 3.92 -9.34 -11.80
C ASN A 129 4.06 -7.83 -12.02
N TYR A 130 3.53 -7.05 -11.09
CA TYR A 130 3.52 -5.58 -11.12
C TYR A 130 2.76 -5.01 -12.32
N HIS A 131 1.67 -5.67 -12.73
CA HIS A 131 0.87 -5.21 -13.87
C HIS A 131 0.09 -3.94 -13.50
N PRO A 132 0.22 -2.84 -14.26
CA PRO A 132 -0.52 -1.62 -13.99
C PRO A 132 -2.00 -1.76 -14.35
N LEU A 133 -2.87 -1.31 -13.45
CA LEU A 133 -4.30 -1.21 -13.71
C LEU A 133 -4.66 0.06 -14.48
N GLY A 134 -5.73 -0.04 -15.28
CA GLY A 134 -6.34 1.15 -15.86
C GLY A 134 -6.94 2.04 -14.77
N LYS A 135 -7.17 3.32 -15.10
CA LYS A 135 -7.96 4.19 -14.23
C LYS A 135 -9.39 3.66 -14.14
N LEU A 136 -9.90 3.46 -12.92
CA LEU A 136 -11.32 3.17 -12.70
C LEU A 136 -12.15 4.33 -13.25
N ASP A 137 -12.95 4.09 -14.29
CA ASP A 137 -13.84 5.11 -14.82
C ASP A 137 -15.07 5.30 -13.92
N ARG A 138 -15.80 6.39 -14.15
CA ARG A 138 -16.96 6.76 -13.35
C ARG A 138 -18.08 5.70 -13.41
N LYS A 139 -18.38 5.15 -14.59
CA LYS A 139 -19.49 4.20 -14.77
C LYS A 139 -19.19 2.87 -14.09
N THR A 140 -17.96 2.39 -14.24
CA THR A 140 -17.50 1.18 -13.54
C THR A 140 -17.56 1.38 -12.03
N PHE A 141 -17.04 2.49 -11.51
CA PHE A 141 -17.16 2.82 -10.08
C PHE A 141 -18.61 2.87 -9.59
N LYS A 142 -19.50 3.56 -10.32
CA LYS A 142 -20.92 3.65 -9.95
C LYS A 142 -21.62 2.30 -9.95
N SER A 143 -21.27 1.43 -10.90
CA SER A 143 -21.75 0.05 -10.93
C SER A 143 -21.27 -0.74 -9.71
N LEU A 144 -19.99 -0.61 -9.33
CA LEU A 144 -19.44 -1.26 -8.14
C LEU A 144 -20.09 -0.71 -6.85
N GLN A 145 -20.28 0.60 -6.74
CA GLN A 145 -20.96 1.23 -5.60
C GLN A 145 -22.42 0.74 -5.49
N PHE A 146 -23.11 0.59 -6.62
CA PHE A 146 -24.47 0.04 -6.65
C PHE A 146 -24.50 -1.43 -6.17
N LEU A 147 -23.58 -2.27 -6.68
CA LEU A 147 -23.49 -3.68 -6.29
C LEU A 147 -23.07 -3.84 -4.82
N TRP A 148 -22.17 -2.99 -4.32
CA TRP A 148 -21.79 -2.94 -2.90
C TRP A 148 -23.00 -2.70 -1.99
N ASN A 149 -23.91 -1.80 -2.39
CA ASN A 149 -25.13 -1.52 -1.64
C ASN A 149 -26.15 -2.67 -1.68
N LEU A 150 -26.04 -3.59 -2.64
CA LEU A 150 -26.88 -4.78 -2.75
C LEU A 150 -26.31 -5.94 -1.93
N ASP A 151 -25.05 -6.30 -2.15
CA ASP A 151 -24.36 -7.38 -1.44
C ASP A 151 -22.83 -7.14 -1.41
N GLN A 152 -22.28 -7.03 -0.21
CA GLN A 152 -20.84 -6.83 0.00
C GLN A 152 -20.04 -8.13 -0.11
N ARG A 153 -20.66 -9.31 0.07
CA ARG A 153 -19.96 -10.61 0.15
C ARG A 153 -19.09 -10.92 -1.07
N PRO A 154 -19.52 -10.66 -2.32
CA PRO A 154 -18.68 -10.93 -3.49
C PRO A 154 -17.38 -10.12 -3.51
N PHE A 155 -17.40 -8.88 -3.00
CA PHE A 155 -16.20 -8.04 -2.88
C PHE A 155 -15.22 -8.62 -1.86
N LEU A 156 -15.71 -9.21 -0.77
CA LEU A 156 -14.87 -9.84 0.25
C LEU A 156 -14.29 -11.18 -0.23
N GLN A 157 -14.99 -11.89 -1.12
CA GLN A 157 -14.60 -13.21 -1.63
C GLN A 157 -13.66 -13.16 -2.84
N ILE A 158 -13.55 -12.02 -3.53
CA ILE A 158 -12.74 -11.91 -4.76
C ILE A 158 -11.27 -12.29 -4.54
N HIS A 159 -10.69 -11.98 -3.38
CA HIS A 159 -9.29 -12.30 -3.08
C HIS A 159 -8.99 -13.79 -3.24
N GLN A 160 -9.78 -14.66 -2.60
CA GLN A 160 -9.61 -16.12 -2.68
C GLN A 160 -9.80 -16.63 -4.11
N ARG A 161 -10.81 -16.10 -4.81
CA ARG A 161 -11.09 -16.43 -6.21
C ARG A 161 -9.91 -16.09 -7.12
N LEU A 162 -9.29 -14.93 -6.95
CA LEU A 162 -8.15 -14.50 -7.75
C LEU A 162 -6.86 -15.25 -7.39
N CYS A 163 -6.64 -15.58 -6.12
CA CYS A 163 -5.47 -16.36 -5.68
C CYS A 163 -5.42 -17.78 -6.29
N SER A 164 -6.56 -18.29 -6.77
CA SER A 164 -6.62 -19.55 -7.52
C SER A 164 -6.14 -19.41 -8.98
N LYS A 165 -6.02 -18.18 -9.48
CA LYS A 165 -5.72 -17.87 -10.89
C LYS A 165 -4.35 -17.22 -11.11
N MET A 166 -3.83 -16.49 -10.12
CA MET A 166 -2.57 -15.75 -10.25
C MET A 166 -1.76 -15.73 -8.95
N ASN A 167 -0.54 -15.19 -9.01
CA ASN A 167 0.33 -15.00 -7.86
C ASN A 167 -0.37 -14.21 -6.74
N ARG A 168 -0.27 -14.68 -5.49
CA ARG A 168 -0.96 -14.08 -4.33
C ARG A 168 -0.53 -12.64 -4.04
N TYR A 169 0.75 -12.31 -4.17
CA TYR A 169 1.25 -10.95 -4.02
C TYR A 169 0.75 -10.04 -5.15
N GLU A 170 0.63 -10.57 -6.36
CA GLU A 170 0.06 -9.81 -7.49
C GLU A 170 -1.43 -9.55 -7.31
N VAL A 171 -2.20 -10.54 -6.82
CA VAL A 171 -3.60 -10.32 -6.41
C VAL A 171 -3.69 -9.16 -5.44
N GLU A 172 -2.88 -9.19 -4.39
CA GLU A 172 -2.91 -8.19 -3.33
C GLU A 172 -2.53 -6.79 -3.85
N ARG A 173 -1.49 -6.66 -4.69
CA ARG A 173 -1.12 -5.37 -5.33
C ARG A 173 -2.28 -4.79 -6.16
N ARG A 174 -2.94 -5.61 -6.98
CA ARG A 174 -4.05 -5.15 -7.82
C ARG A 174 -5.29 -4.79 -7.00
N LEU A 175 -5.61 -5.58 -5.99
CA LEU A 175 -6.74 -5.30 -5.09
C LEU A 175 -6.52 -4.02 -4.28
N ARG A 176 -5.29 -3.76 -3.81
CA ARG A 176 -4.92 -2.49 -3.17
C ARG A 176 -5.08 -1.30 -4.10
N THR A 177 -4.64 -1.45 -5.34
CA THR A 177 -4.76 -0.42 -6.37
C THR A 177 -6.24 -0.11 -6.63
N LEU A 178 -7.07 -1.15 -6.82
CA LEU A 178 -8.51 -1.02 -6.97
C LEU A 178 -9.16 -0.31 -5.77
N ALA A 179 -8.85 -0.75 -4.55
CA ALA A 179 -9.41 -0.16 -3.34
C ALA A 179 -9.03 1.32 -3.22
N SER A 180 -7.78 1.68 -3.52
CA SER A 180 -7.34 3.08 -3.55
C SER A 180 -8.12 3.90 -4.59
N GLN A 181 -8.32 3.37 -5.81
CA GLN A 181 -9.12 4.03 -6.84
C GLN A 181 -10.60 4.20 -6.45
N ILE A 182 -11.19 3.22 -5.77
CA ILE A 182 -12.55 3.30 -5.21
C ILE A 182 -12.61 4.39 -4.14
N SER A 183 -11.67 4.35 -3.20
CA SER A 183 -11.60 5.27 -2.08
C SER A 183 -11.50 6.73 -2.55
N GLN A 184 -10.61 7.05 -3.49
CA GLN A 184 -10.49 8.39 -4.09
C GLN A 184 -11.82 8.90 -4.66
N LYS A 185 -12.62 8.02 -5.28
CA LYS A 185 -13.92 8.41 -5.84
C LYS A 185 -14.96 8.60 -4.74
N THR A 186 -15.00 7.67 -3.78
CA THR A 186 -15.91 7.74 -2.63
C THR A 186 -15.74 9.04 -1.88
N ILE A 187 -14.49 9.44 -1.56
CA ILE A 187 -14.24 10.67 -0.80
C ILE A 187 -14.61 11.92 -1.59
N VAL A 188 -14.34 11.99 -2.91
CA VAL A 188 -14.75 13.12 -3.75
C VAL A 188 -16.27 13.25 -3.81
N GLU A 189 -16.99 12.14 -3.88
CA GLU A 189 -18.45 12.15 -3.80
C GLU A 189 -18.97 12.57 -2.43
N ASN A 190 -18.37 12.06 -1.36
CA ASN A 190 -18.74 12.40 0.01
C ASN A 190 -18.53 13.90 0.24
N TRP A 191 -17.41 14.46 -0.20
CA TRP A 191 -17.14 15.89 -0.16
C TRP A 191 -18.19 16.71 -0.91
N SER A 192 -18.56 16.30 -2.13
CA SER A 192 -19.61 16.95 -2.93
C SER A 192 -20.94 16.99 -2.18
N TRP A 193 -21.30 15.92 -1.46
CA TRP A 193 -22.50 15.88 -0.61
C TRP A 193 -22.37 16.75 0.63
N MET A 194 -21.28 16.64 1.38
CA MET A 194 -21.02 17.47 2.57
C MET A 194 -21.09 18.95 2.25
N ARG A 195 -20.50 19.39 1.13
CA ARG A 195 -20.53 20.80 0.70
C ARG A 195 -21.95 21.30 0.44
N LYS A 196 -22.88 20.42 0.03
CA LYS A 196 -24.30 20.76 -0.20
C LYS A 196 -25.11 20.75 1.09
N THR A 197 -24.83 19.81 1.99
CA THR A 197 -25.67 19.52 3.15
C THR A 197 -25.23 20.26 4.41
N LEU A 198 -23.92 20.35 4.71
CA LEU A 198 -23.42 21.01 5.92
C LEU A 198 -23.92 22.46 6.11
N PRO A 199 -24.03 23.30 5.06
CA PRO A 199 -24.60 24.64 5.22
C PRO A 199 -26.05 24.68 5.71
N GLN A 200 -26.78 23.56 5.66
CA GLN A 200 -28.17 23.47 6.10
C GLN A 200 -28.28 23.28 7.62
N PHE A 201 -27.20 22.81 8.29
CA PHE A 201 -27.16 22.62 9.75
C PHE A 201 -26.80 23.89 10.52
N THR A 202 -26.38 24.95 9.82
CA THR A 202 -25.93 26.19 10.45
C THR A 202 -26.60 27.41 9.83
N LYS A 203 -26.83 28.43 10.66
CA LYS A 203 -27.31 29.74 10.21
C LYS A 203 -26.17 30.60 9.64
N GLU A 204 -24.92 30.22 9.88
CA GLU A 204 -23.76 30.95 9.34
C GLU A 204 -23.50 30.60 7.87
N PRO A 205 -23.03 31.57 7.05
CA PRO A 205 -22.67 31.33 5.67
C PRO A 205 -21.35 30.55 5.57
N ILE A 206 -21.40 29.23 5.81
CA ILE A 206 -20.22 28.36 5.79
C ILE A 206 -19.79 27.96 4.38
N ARG A 207 -20.68 28.02 3.38
CA ARG A 207 -20.37 27.60 2.00
C ARG A 207 -19.09 28.23 1.42
N PRO A 208 -18.86 29.54 1.48
CA PRO A 208 -17.60 30.15 1.01
C PRO A 208 -16.37 29.64 1.76
N ARG A 209 -16.54 29.21 3.02
CA ARG A 209 -15.45 28.67 3.86
C ARG A 209 -15.13 27.23 3.47
N LEU A 210 -16.15 26.41 3.17
CA LEU A 210 -15.98 25.08 2.58
C LEU A 210 -15.32 25.15 1.19
N GLU A 211 -15.67 26.13 0.36
CA GLU A 211 -15.01 26.33 -0.93
C GLU A 211 -13.53 26.72 -0.78
N LYS A 212 -13.19 27.52 0.25
CA LYS A 212 -11.78 27.79 0.57
C LYS A 212 -11.06 26.53 1.01
N LEU A 213 -11.66 25.72 1.89
CA LEU A 213 -11.12 24.43 2.31
C LEU A 213 -10.89 23.52 1.09
N GLU A 214 -11.89 23.39 0.22
CA GLU A 214 -11.83 22.60 -1.01
C GLU A 214 -10.66 23.03 -1.89
N ARG A 215 -10.53 24.33 -2.21
CA ARG A 215 -9.41 24.81 -3.03
C ARG A 215 -8.07 24.61 -2.35
N PHE A 216 -8.04 24.75 -1.02
CA PHE A 216 -6.82 24.59 -0.25
C PHE A 216 -6.38 23.12 -0.30
N PHE A 217 -7.24 22.18 0.05
CA PHE A 217 -6.89 20.76 0.21
C PHE A 217 -7.22 19.88 -1.00
N ARG A 218 -7.80 20.45 -2.06
CA ARG A 218 -8.26 19.77 -3.29
C ARG A 218 -9.20 18.60 -2.98
N CYS A 219 -10.17 18.85 -2.11
CA CYS A 219 -11.13 17.83 -1.66
C CYS A 219 -12.01 17.29 -2.80
N ASP A 220 -12.13 18.03 -3.90
CA ASP A 220 -12.91 17.70 -5.10
C ASP A 220 -12.12 16.93 -6.17
N GLN A 221 -10.84 16.63 -5.94
CA GLN A 221 -9.96 15.96 -6.90
C GLN A 221 -9.63 14.53 -6.45
N GLU A 222 -9.76 13.59 -7.37
CA GLU A 222 -9.12 12.27 -7.26
C GLU A 222 -7.60 12.47 -7.37
N PHE A 223 -6.83 11.80 -6.50
CA PHE A 223 -5.37 11.76 -6.59
C PHE A 223 -4.71 13.16 -6.76
N PRO A 224 -4.99 14.13 -5.86
CA PRO A 224 -4.52 15.50 -6.01
C PRO A 224 -2.99 15.58 -6.06
N ASN A 225 -2.47 16.50 -6.88
CA ASN A 225 -1.03 16.72 -6.98
C ASN A 225 -0.44 17.18 -5.65
N GLU A 226 0.73 16.64 -5.30
CA GLU A 226 1.49 16.84 -4.07
C GLU A 226 2.23 18.19 -4.06
N THR A 227 2.22 18.89 -5.20
CA THR A 227 2.92 20.18 -5.43
C THR A 227 2.29 21.37 -4.70
N LEU A 228 1.16 21.17 -4.02
CA LEU A 228 0.68 22.09 -2.99
C LEU A 228 0.99 21.47 -1.62
N GLN A 229 2.24 21.62 -1.18
CA GLN A 229 2.76 21.27 0.16
C GLN A 229 1.71 21.39 1.26
N LYS A 230 1.32 20.31 1.95
CA LYS A 230 0.54 20.40 3.21
C LYS A 230 0.91 19.31 4.21
N HIS A 231 2.00 19.55 4.94
CA HIS A 231 2.34 18.87 6.19
C HIS A 231 1.19 18.96 7.21
N PHE A 232 1.23 18.19 8.29
CA PHE A 232 0.40 18.41 9.50
C PHE A 232 0.39 19.89 9.93
N SER A 233 1.55 20.57 9.85
CA SER A 233 1.66 22.00 10.15
C SER A 233 0.84 22.90 9.21
N PHE A 234 0.36 22.41 8.06
CA PHE A 234 -0.56 23.15 7.19
C PHE A 234 -2.02 23.01 7.58
N ILE A 235 -2.42 21.94 8.29
CA ILE A 235 -3.75 21.89 8.93
C ILE A 235 -3.79 22.98 10.01
N ALA A 236 -2.75 23.05 10.85
CA ALA A 236 -2.56 24.13 11.83
C ALA A 236 -2.48 25.51 11.14
N ARG A 237 -1.65 25.66 10.09
CA ARG A 237 -1.53 26.92 9.32
C ARG A 237 -2.83 27.33 8.63
N TYR A 238 -3.64 26.38 8.17
CA TYR A 238 -4.95 26.69 7.59
C TYR A 238 -5.82 27.38 8.63
N LEU A 239 -5.84 26.86 9.86
CA LEU A 239 -6.59 27.47 10.97
C LEU A 239 -5.97 28.80 11.42
N GLU A 240 -4.65 28.96 11.39
CA GLU A 240 -3.99 30.24 11.66
C GLU A 240 -4.40 31.31 10.63
N ILE A 241 -4.35 30.99 9.33
CA ILE A 241 -4.71 31.91 8.25
C ILE A 241 -6.23 32.16 8.22
N HIS A 242 -7.02 31.16 8.59
CA HIS A 242 -8.48 31.16 8.49
C HIS A 242 -9.13 30.93 9.85
N ASN A 243 -8.73 31.73 10.85
CA ASN A 243 -9.24 31.63 12.22
C ASN A 243 -10.77 31.66 12.25
N GLY A 244 -11.35 30.65 12.92
CA GLY A 244 -12.80 30.53 13.08
C GLY A 244 -13.56 30.08 11.84
N ALA A 245 -12.88 29.70 10.74
CA ALA A 245 -13.56 29.38 9.50
C ALA A 245 -14.58 28.24 9.63
N LEU A 246 -14.31 27.23 10.45
CA LEU A 246 -15.18 26.06 10.53
C LEU A 246 -15.82 25.86 11.92
N LYS A 247 -15.74 26.87 12.80
CA LYS A 247 -16.37 26.84 14.14
C LYS A 247 -17.88 26.58 14.08
N ALA A 248 -18.54 27.08 13.04
CA ALA A 248 -19.97 26.91 12.81
C ALA A 248 -20.42 25.45 12.59
N ILE A 249 -19.47 24.53 12.32
CA ILE A 249 -19.69 23.09 12.23
C ILE A 249 -18.88 22.32 13.28
N GLY A 250 -18.47 22.98 14.35
CA GLY A 250 -17.78 22.36 15.48
C GLY A 250 -16.26 22.22 15.32
N VAL A 251 -15.64 22.82 14.31
CA VAL A 251 -14.18 22.77 14.13
C VAL A 251 -13.52 23.99 14.75
N ASN A 252 -12.98 23.83 15.95
CA ASN A 252 -12.41 24.90 16.77
C ASN A 252 -10.89 24.97 16.71
N ASP A 253 -10.24 23.81 16.57
CA ASP A 253 -8.80 23.68 16.58
C ASP A 253 -8.30 22.65 15.55
N THR A 254 -6.98 22.38 15.59
CA THR A 254 -6.31 21.47 14.67
C THR A 254 -6.79 20.04 14.84
N GLU A 255 -7.09 19.60 16.06
CA GLU A 255 -7.57 18.24 16.34
C GLU A 255 -8.96 18.06 15.76
N ASP A 256 -9.85 19.03 15.95
CA ASP A 256 -11.18 19.01 15.34
C ASP A 256 -11.12 18.98 13.80
N LEU A 257 -10.14 19.68 13.20
CA LEU A 257 -9.99 19.68 11.74
C LEU A 257 -9.44 18.34 11.22
N ILE A 258 -8.58 17.68 11.99
CA ILE A 258 -8.11 16.32 11.68
C ILE A 258 -9.28 15.34 11.78
N ASP A 259 -10.04 15.38 12.86
CA ASP A 259 -11.24 14.56 13.07
C ASP A 259 -12.25 14.82 11.95
N PHE A 260 -12.46 16.08 11.57
CA PHE A 260 -13.30 16.45 10.44
C PHE A 260 -12.89 15.72 9.17
N PHE A 261 -11.61 15.74 8.79
CA PHE A 261 -11.15 15.02 7.60
C PHE A 261 -11.24 13.51 7.74
N LEU A 262 -10.81 12.96 8.88
CA LEU A 262 -10.82 11.52 9.14
C LEU A 262 -12.21 10.92 9.00
N ARG A 263 -13.26 11.60 9.47
CA ARG A 263 -14.63 11.07 9.45
C ARG A 263 -15.17 10.79 8.04
N TRP A 264 -14.90 11.66 7.06
CA TRP A 264 -15.47 11.47 5.71
C TRP A 264 -14.47 10.93 4.68
N MET A 265 -13.16 11.13 4.91
CA MET A 265 -12.10 10.56 4.07
C MET A 265 -11.72 9.14 4.50
N GLY A 266 -11.84 8.83 5.79
CA GLY A 266 -11.31 7.60 6.38
C GLY A 266 -9.82 7.69 6.67
N PRO A 267 -9.28 6.78 7.52
CA PRO A 267 -7.88 6.84 7.96
C PRO A 267 -6.88 6.63 6.81
N MET A 268 -7.23 5.77 5.86
CA MET A 268 -6.34 5.38 4.76
C MET A 268 -6.06 6.56 3.81
N GLU A 269 -7.11 7.25 3.40
CA GLU A 269 -7.00 8.40 2.51
C GLU A 269 -6.47 9.63 3.22
N PHE A 270 -6.84 9.82 4.48
CA PHE A 270 -6.26 10.86 5.31
C PHE A 270 -4.74 10.72 5.34
N GLN A 271 -4.22 9.52 5.64
CA GLN A 271 -2.78 9.27 5.67
C GLN A 271 -2.13 9.48 4.29
N ALA A 272 -2.75 8.98 3.20
CA ALA A 272 -2.22 9.14 1.86
C ALA A 272 -2.11 10.63 1.43
N ARG A 273 -3.05 11.48 1.89
CA ARG A 273 -3.08 12.91 1.56
C ARG A 273 -2.24 13.78 2.48
N PHE A 274 -2.16 13.45 3.77
CA PHE A 274 -1.57 14.31 4.81
C PHE A 274 -0.28 13.79 5.44
N ASP A 275 0.20 12.60 5.06
CA ASP A 275 1.48 12.00 5.46
C ASP A 275 1.73 11.98 6.98
N LEU A 276 0.89 11.24 7.73
CA LEU A 276 0.94 11.14 9.20
C LEU A 276 2.10 10.29 9.76
N LEU A 277 2.95 9.70 8.93
CA LEU A 277 3.93 8.68 9.37
C LEU A 277 4.93 9.19 10.41
N SER A 278 5.08 10.50 10.58
CA SER A 278 5.62 11.05 11.83
C SER A 278 5.20 12.51 12.02
N PRO A 279 4.57 12.89 13.15
CA PRO A 279 4.32 14.31 13.47
C PRO A 279 5.62 15.12 13.67
N HIS A 280 6.78 14.45 13.66
CA HIS A 280 8.10 15.05 13.88
C HIS A 280 8.97 15.16 12.62
N THR A 281 8.56 14.60 11.47
CA THR A 281 9.32 14.72 10.21
C THR A 281 8.57 15.55 9.20
N LEU A 282 9.14 16.71 8.85
CA LEU A 282 8.66 17.49 7.71
C LEU A 282 8.69 16.61 6.45
N PRO A 283 7.66 16.66 5.59
CA PRO A 283 7.64 15.88 4.38
C PRO A 283 8.86 16.26 3.53
N PRO A 284 9.48 15.28 2.86
CA PRO A 284 10.61 15.51 1.96
C PRO A 284 10.31 16.67 1.00
N PRO A 285 11.23 17.64 0.83
CA PRO A 285 11.09 18.58 -0.27
C PRO A 285 11.08 17.80 -1.58
N ILE A 286 10.14 18.16 -2.47
CA ILE A 286 10.07 17.54 -3.80
C ILE A 286 11.26 18.03 -4.61
N ASN A 287 12.31 17.20 -4.70
CA ASN A 287 13.49 17.49 -5.51
C ASN A 287 13.18 17.23 -7.00
N GLY A 288 13.55 18.18 -7.87
CA GLY A 288 13.38 18.08 -9.32
C GLY A 288 14.13 16.92 -10.00
N LYS A 289 15.01 16.20 -9.30
CA LYS A 289 15.70 15.01 -9.79
C LYS A 289 14.88 13.72 -9.67
N VAL A 290 13.84 13.69 -8.85
CA VAL A 290 12.91 12.55 -8.79
C VAL A 290 11.97 12.62 -9.99
N ASN A 291 11.72 11.49 -10.66
CA ASN A 291 10.73 11.42 -11.74
C ASN A 291 9.29 11.43 -11.18
N ILE A 292 8.83 12.61 -10.76
CA ILE A 292 7.50 12.81 -10.16
C ILE A 292 6.36 12.38 -11.08
N LYS A 293 6.54 12.53 -12.40
CA LYS A 293 5.50 12.09 -13.37
C LYS A 293 5.35 10.57 -13.37
N SER A 294 6.45 9.83 -13.35
CA SER A 294 6.43 8.37 -13.23
C SER A 294 5.84 7.95 -11.88
N LEU A 295 6.25 8.58 -10.78
CA LEU A 295 5.76 8.25 -9.44
C LEU A 295 4.25 8.48 -9.30
N ARG A 296 3.72 9.59 -9.83
CA ARG A 296 2.27 9.84 -9.86
C ARG A 296 1.52 8.77 -10.65
N ARG A 297 2.04 8.38 -11.81
CA ARG A 297 1.44 7.31 -12.59
C ARG A 297 1.39 6.01 -11.79
N ALA A 298 2.51 5.61 -11.18
CA ALA A 298 2.60 4.39 -10.39
C ALA A 298 1.68 4.41 -9.15
N ARG A 299 1.51 5.57 -8.49
CA ARG A 299 0.49 5.71 -7.43
C ARG A 299 -0.90 5.40 -7.95
N ASP A 300 -1.26 5.95 -9.10
CA ASP A 300 -2.61 5.86 -9.66
C ASP A 300 -2.92 4.45 -10.25
N SER A 301 -1.91 3.74 -10.77
CA SER A 301 -2.08 2.47 -11.50
C SER A 301 -1.47 1.23 -10.87
N GLU A 302 -0.56 1.36 -9.90
CA GLU A 302 0.19 0.24 -9.31
C GLU A 302 0.11 0.21 -7.78
N GLY A 303 -0.57 1.20 -7.17
CA GLY A 303 -0.76 1.25 -5.71
C GLY A 303 0.49 1.69 -4.95
N VAL A 304 1.41 2.40 -5.59
CA VAL A 304 2.60 2.97 -4.95
C VAL A 304 2.23 4.08 -3.97
N SER A 305 2.81 4.05 -2.77
CA SER A 305 2.73 5.15 -1.80
C SER A 305 3.73 6.24 -2.17
N PHE A 306 3.22 7.38 -2.65
CA PHE A 306 4.04 8.52 -3.04
C PHE A 306 4.98 8.98 -1.91
N TRP A 307 4.46 9.09 -0.68
CA TRP A 307 5.22 9.61 0.45
C TRP A 307 6.26 8.63 0.97
N ASN A 308 5.96 7.32 0.99
CA ASN A 308 6.96 6.29 1.31
C ASN A 308 8.14 6.38 0.36
N ILE A 309 7.88 6.43 -0.96
CA ILE A 309 8.93 6.56 -1.98
C ILE A 309 9.76 7.82 -1.75
N MET A 310 9.12 8.97 -1.57
CA MET A 310 9.83 10.22 -1.36
C MET A 310 10.71 10.19 -0.11
N ARG A 311 10.22 9.60 1.00
CA ARG A 311 10.97 9.42 2.24
C ARG A 311 12.15 8.48 2.05
N VAL A 312 12.00 7.35 1.35
CA VAL A 312 13.13 6.45 1.05
C VAL A 312 14.17 7.16 0.18
N VAL A 313 13.73 7.86 -0.87
CA VAL A 313 14.60 8.61 -1.78
C VAL A 313 15.41 9.68 -1.04
N GLN A 314 14.78 10.45 -0.14
CA GLN A 314 15.48 11.45 0.65
C GLN A 314 16.41 10.82 1.69
N THR A 315 15.92 9.80 2.41
CA THR A 315 16.65 9.10 3.46
C THR A 315 17.94 8.49 2.93
N LEU A 316 17.87 7.86 1.75
CA LEU A 316 19.02 7.27 1.07
C LEU A 316 19.79 8.24 0.17
N GLY A 317 19.35 9.51 0.08
CA GLY A 317 20.00 10.52 -0.75
C GLY A 317 20.01 10.17 -2.25
N LEU A 318 19.03 9.42 -2.74
CA LEU A 318 19.01 8.90 -4.13
C LEU A 318 18.81 10.00 -5.17
N ALA A 319 18.15 11.09 -4.80
CA ALA A 319 17.95 12.25 -5.66
C ALA A 319 19.10 13.25 -5.59
N GLU A 320 20.07 13.11 -4.70
CA GLU A 320 21.13 14.10 -4.48
C GLU A 320 22.51 13.46 -4.39
N LYS A 321 23.57 14.28 -4.48
CA LYS A 321 24.91 13.79 -4.10
C LYS A 321 24.96 13.82 -2.58
N ASP A 322 24.56 12.72 -1.97
CA ASP A 322 24.68 12.52 -0.54
C ASP A 322 25.95 11.72 -0.23
N ASP A 323 26.57 11.93 0.94
CA ASP A 323 27.79 11.23 1.34
C ASP A 323 27.61 10.49 2.67
N ILE A 324 26.85 9.40 2.59
CA ILE A 324 26.46 8.58 3.74
C ILE A 324 27.67 8.08 4.54
N GLN A 325 28.84 7.90 3.91
CA GLN A 325 30.05 7.36 4.55
C GLN A 325 30.63 8.31 5.62
N ASN A 326 30.29 9.59 5.54
CA ASN A 326 30.77 10.62 6.44
C ASN A 326 29.74 11.02 7.50
N TYR A 327 28.63 10.28 7.61
CA TYR A 327 27.62 10.56 8.62
C TYR A 327 28.07 10.15 10.02
N GLU A 328 27.95 11.09 10.95
CA GLU A 328 27.99 10.80 12.38
C GLU A 328 26.72 10.05 12.81
N MET A 329 26.76 9.48 14.02
CA MET A 329 25.66 8.68 14.55
C MET A 329 24.32 9.43 14.54
N ASP A 330 24.33 10.73 14.88
CA ASP A 330 23.13 11.58 14.86
C ASP A 330 22.55 11.82 13.46
N GLY A 331 23.34 11.61 12.41
CA GLY A 331 22.89 11.64 11.01
C GLY A 331 22.40 10.28 10.50
N VAL A 332 23.05 9.19 10.92
CA VAL A 332 22.67 7.82 10.54
C VAL A 332 21.39 7.38 11.27
N TYR A 333 21.26 7.70 12.56
CA TYR A 333 20.21 7.21 13.42
C TYR A 333 18.80 7.55 12.90
N PRO A 334 18.46 8.82 12.62
CA PRO A 334 17.11 9.19 12.24
C PRO A 334 16.74 8.62 10.87
N LYS A 335 17.71 8.51 9.97
CA LYS A 335 17.55 7.90 8.64
C LYS A 335 17.22 6.41 8.73
N VAL A 336 17.94 5.65 9.55
CA VAL A 336 17.61 4.23 9.74
C VAL A 336 16.25 4.07 10.41
N ARG A 337 15.93 4.90 11.42
CA ARG A 337 14.61 4.91 12.07
C ARG A 337 13.49 5.10 11.06
N GLU A 338 13.65 6.02 10.11
CA GLU A 338 12.69 6.26 9.03
C GLU A 338 12.51 5.00 8.15
N LEU A 339 13.61 4.32 7.78
CA LEU A 339 13.53 3.09 7.00
C LEU A 339 12.88 1.94 7.76
N ILE A 340 13.07 1.84 9.09
CA ILE A 340 12.36 0.86 9.92
C ILE A 340 10.86 1.09 9.80
N PHE A 341 10.40 2.33 9.87
CA PHE A 341 8.98 2.65 9.73
C PHE A 341 8.42 2.32 8.34
N ILE A 342 9.20 2.43 7.28
CA ILE A 342 8.72 2.16 5.92
C ILE A 342 8.83 0.67 5.55
N ILE A 343 9.93 0.01 5.93
CA ILE A 343 10.30 -1.34 5.48
C ILE A 343 9.83 -2.41 6.48
N LEU A 344 9.94 -2.14 7.78
CA LEU A 344 9.70 -3.13 8.85
C LEU A 344 8.39 -2.92 9.60
N SER A 345 7.88 -1.70 9.65
CA SER A 345 6.66 -1.40 10.38
C SER A 345 5.42 -1.77 9.57
N PRO A 346 4.46 -2.49 10.16
CA PRO A 346 3.13 -2.61 9.61
C PRO A 346 2.36 -1.37 10.01
N HIS A 347 2.75 -0.19 9.51
CA HIS A 347 2.01 1.01 9.88
C HIS A 347 0.58 0.86 9.40
N TRP A 348 -0.25 0.50 10.39
CA TRP A 348 -1.65 0.11 10.32
C TRP A 348 -1.80 -1.28 9.67
N LYS A 349 -2.87 -2.01 10.03
CA LYS A 349 -3.20 -3.38 9.55
C LYS A 349 -3.35 -3.51 8.02
N ASP A 350 -2.92 -2.51 7.26
CA ASP A 350 -3.28 -2.18 5.90
C ASP A 350 -2.25 -2.60 4.86
N ASP A 351 -1.04 -2.97 5.27
CA ASP A 351 0.04 -3.36 4.37
C ASP A 351 0.35 -4.85 4.35
N GLY A 352 -0.68 -5.72 4.40
CA GLY A 352 -0.59 -7.16 4.16
C GLY A 352 0.56 -7.71 3.28
N LEU A 353 1.06 -6.95 2.32
CA LEU A 353 2.17 -7.29 1.44
C LEU A 353 3.59 -7.07 2.05
N PRO A 354 4.52 -8.04 1.94
CA PRO A 354 5.93 -7.81 2.30
C PRO A 354 6.59 -6.69 1.48
N TRP A 355 7.50 -5.92 2.09
CA TRP A 355 8.23 -4.84 1.40
C TRP A 355 8.94 -5.32 0.12
N SER A 356 9.55 -6.51 0.15
CA SER A 356 10.22 -7.13 -1.01
C SER A 356 9.32 -7.30 -2.23
N GLU A 357 8.02 -7.47 -1.99
CA GLU A 357 6.96 -7.65 -2.98
C GLU A 357 6.18 -6.35 -3.25
N SER A 358 6.46 -5.26 -2.53
CA SER A 358 5.71 -4.01 -2.65
C SER A 358 5.92 -3.30 -3.99
N ALA A 359 4.87 -2.62 -4.44
CA ALA A 359 4.95 -1.70 -5.58
C ALA A 359 5.96 -0.59 -5.29
N ASP A 360 6.07 -0.15 -4.03
CA ASP A 360 7.03 0.86 -3.59
C ASP A 360 8.48 0.42 -3.88
N ARG A 361 8.87 -0.75 -3.37
CA ARG A 361 10.20 -1.29 -3.63
C ARG A 361 10.43 -1.54 -5.12
N HIS A 362 9.45 -2.08 -5.82
CA HIS A 362 9.55 -2.31 -7.26
C HIS A 362 9.86 -1.01 -8.02
N TRP A 363 9.15 0.07 -7.70
CA TRP A 363 9.39 1.38 -8.29
C TRP A 363 10.80 1.91 -7.98
N LEU A 364 11.28 1.75 -6.73
CA LEU A 364 12.64 2.15 -6.35
C LEU A 364 13.71 1.41 -7.14
N VAL A 365 13.53 0.10 -7.32
CA VAL A 365 14.46 -0.74 -8.11
C VAL A 365 14.41 -0.34 -9.58
N GLN A 366 13.24 -0.09 -10.17
CA GLN A 366 13.15 0.39 -11.55
C GLN A 366 13.79 1.77 -11.74
N ALA A 367 13.58 2.69 -10.81
CA ALA A 367 14.02 4.07 -10.93
C ALA A 367 15.53 4.25 -10.65
N TYR A 368 16.09 3.52 -9.69
CA TYR A 368 17.46 3.72 -9.21
C TYR A 368 18.35 2.47 -9.27
N GLY A 369 17.77 1.29 -9.47
CA GLY A 369 18.49 0.02 -9.64
C GLY A 369 19.55 -0.23 -8.56
N LYS A 370 20.80 -0.44 -9.01
CA LYS A 370 21.94 -0.74 -8.15
C LYS A 370 22.23 0.38 -7.13
N GLU A 371 21.92 1.63 -7.45
CA GLU A 371 22.20 2.75 -6.54
C GLU A 371 21.31 2.70 -5.30
N TYR A 372 20.03 2.32 -5.44
CA TYR A 372 19.14 2.09 -4.29
C TYR A 372 19.72 1.06 -3.32
N GLN A 373 20.07 -0.11 -3.85
CA GLN A 373 20.61 -1.22 -3.07
C GLN A 373 21.95 -0.86 -2.40
N LYS A 374 22.82 -0.14 -3.12
CA LYS A 374 24.11 0.32 -2.61
C LYS A 374 23.92 1.31 -1.45
N ARG A 375 23.04 2.30 -1.60
CA ARG A 375 22.80 3.32 -0.57
C ARG A 375 22.18 2.73 0.69
N LEU A 376 21.23 1.82 0.54
CA LEU A 376 20.65 1.07 1.66
C LEU A 376 21.72 0.28 2.42
N SER A 377 22.55 -0.46 1.69
CA SER A 377 23.67 -1.24 2.26
C SER A 377 24.69 -0.36 2.98
N MET A 378 25.03 0.79 2.41
CA MET A 378 25.97 1.75 3.01
C MET A 378 25.42 2.33 4.32
N LEU A 379 24.15 2.75 4.35
CA LEU A 379 23.53 3.29 5.56
C LEU A 379 23.47 2.25 6.68
N CYS A 380 23.08 1.01 6.35
CA CYS A 380 23.06 -0.11 7.30
C CYS A 380 24.47 -0.42 7.83
N PHE A 381 25.49 -0.35 6.96
CA PHE A 381 26.87 -0.56 7.36
C PHE A 381 27.39 0.52 8.31
N GLU A 382 27.13 1.81 8.04
CA GLU A 382 27.57 2.88 8.93
C GLU A 382 26.90 2.78 10.31
N LEU A 383 25.62 2.38 10.37
CA LEU A 383 24.97 2.12 11.66
C LEU A 383 25.69 0.99 12.42
N LYS A 384 25.98 -0.13 11.77
CA LYS A 384 26.74 -1.23 12.40
C LYS A 384 28.09 -0.77 12.93
N LYS A 385 28.83 0.02 12.15
CA LYS A 385 30.15 0.54 12.52
C LYS A 385 30.07 1.40 13.78
N HIS A 386 29.10 2.32 13.86
CA HIS A 386 28.89 3.16 15.03
C HIS A 386 28.46 2.35 16.26
N VAL A 387 27.57 1.36 16.11
CA VAL A 387 27.15 0.47 17.21
C VAL A 387 28.31 -0.37 17.73
N ARG A 388 29.21 -0.84 16.85
CA ARG A 388 30.40 -1.61 17.25
C ARG A 388 31.46 -0.74 17.94
N SER A 389 31.59 0.52 17.56
CA SER A 389 32.62 1.43 18.11
C SER A 389 32.23 2.05 19.45
N HIS A 390 30.94 2.29 19.70
CA HIS A 390 30.46 2.90 20.93
C HIS A 390 29.97 1.82 21.91
N HIS A 391 30.62 1.68 23.07
CA HIS A 391 30.23 0.73 24.14
C HIS A 391 28.90 1.10 24.84
N ASN A 392 27.95 1.74 24.16
CA ASN A 392 26.63 2.05 24.70
C ASN A 392 25.53 1.73 23.66
N PRO A 393 24.74 0.65 23.84
CA PRO A 393 24.17 -0.11 22.73
C PRO A 393 22.69 0.14 22.44
N GLN A 394 22.06 1.19 22.94
CA GLN A 394 20.60 1.30 22.82
C GLN A 394 20.19 2.30 21.73
N PRO A 395 19.88 1.83 20.50
CA PRO A 395 18.97 2.60 19.67
C PRO A 395 17.62 2.68 20.40
N PRO A 396 16.93 3.83 20.38
CA PRO A 396 15.62 4.00 20.98
C PRO A 396 14.68 2.83 20.73
N VAL A 397 14.30 2.24 21.86
CA VAL A 397 13.70 0.92 22.09
C VAL A 397 12.21 0.91 21.70
N ASP A 398 11.61 2.07 21.47
CA ASP A 398 10.17 2.25 21.66
C ASP A 398 9.29 1.84 20.47
N TYR A 399 9.87 1.52 19.30
CA TYR A 399 9.07 1.26 18.08
C TYR A 399 9.14 -0.17 17.54
N VAL A 400 10.21 -0.90 17.81
CA VAL A 400 10.33 -2.31 17.38
C VAL A 400 9.67 -3.25 18.40
N ASN A 401 9.68 -2.85 19.68
CA ASN A 401 9.01 -3.54 20.77
C ASN A 401 7.51 -3.23 20.76
N GLY A 402 6.72 -4.10 20.13
CA GLY A 402 5.28 -4.22 20.40
C GLY A 402 4.39 -4.44 19.17
N ASN A 403 4.73 -3.83 18.02
CA ASN A 403 3.78 -3.72 16.91
C ASN A 403 4.30 -4.17 15.53
N THR A 404 5.52 -4.71 15.41
CA THR A 404 6.03 -5.19 14.11
C THR A 404 6.01 -6.71 14.01
N LYS A 405 5.72 -7.27 12.82
CA LYS A 405 5.82 -8.73 12.58
C LYS A 405 7.25 -9.28 12.75
N TYR A 406 8.23 -8.38 12.73
CA TYR A 406 9.66 -8.65 12.94
C TYR A 406 10.10 -8.47 14.39
N SER A 407 9.18 -8.14 15.30
CA SER A 407 9.48 -7.99 16.73
C SER A 407 10.11 -9.26 17.33
N HIS A 408 9.71 -10.44 16.86
CA HIS A 408 10.33 -11.72 17.23
C HIS A 408 11.73 -11.94 16.64
N SER A 409 12.03 -11.29 15.51
CA SER A 409 13.33 -11.33 14.82
C SER A 409 14.34 -10.40 15.48
N VAL A 410 13.89 -9.31 16.11
CA VAL A 410 14.75 -8.31 16.75
C VAL A 410 15.09 -8.76 18.17
N LYS A 411 15.99 -9.74 18.28
CA LYS A 411 16.52 -10.20 19.57
C LYS A 411 17.61 -9.27 20.12
N ASN A 412 18.37 -8.66 19.22
CA ASN A 412 19.37 -7.65 19.55
C ASN A 412 19.23 -6.47 18.59
N HIS A 413 19.26 -5.27 19.14
CA HIS A 413 19.19 -4.04 18.36
C HIS A 413 20.35 -3.87 17.36
N SER A 414 21.48 -4.54 17.60
CA SER A 414 22.59 -4.60 16.65
C SER A 414 22.24 -5.29 15.33
N ASP A 415 21.17 -6.09 15.30
CA ASP A 415 20.74 -6.87 14.13
C ASP A 415 19.82 -6.07 13.19
N ILE A 416 19.26 -4.95 13.65
CA ILE A 416 18.34 -4.09 12.88
C ILE A 416 18.86 -3.76 11.47
N PRO A 417 20.15 -3.36 11.28
CA PRO A 417 20.68 -3.08 9.95
C PRO A 417 20.63 -4.30 9.02
N ASP A 418 20.85 -5.51 9.55
CA ASP A 418 20.77 -6.72 8.75
C ASP A 418 19.32 -7.10 8.46
N ILE A 419 18.44 -6.97 9.45
CA ILE A 419 17.01 -7.24 9.27
C ILE A 419 16.45 -6.37 8.13
N LEU A 420 16.83 -5.10 8.05
CA LEU A 420 16.45 -4.22 6.94
C LEU A 420 16.90 -4.76 5.57
N LEU A 421 18.16 -5.20 5.47
CA LEU A 421 18.70 -5.76 4.23
C LEU A 421 18.04 -7.08 3.84
N PHE A 422 17.78 -7.95 4.81
CA PHE A 422 17.14 -9.25 4.57
C PHE A 422 15.68 -9.06 4.16
N VAL A 423 14.93 -8.17 4.82
CA VAL A 423 13.54 -7.86 4.47
C VAL A 423 13.46 -7.21 3.08
N ASP A 424 14.43 -6.36 2.70
CA ASP A 424 14.51 -5.85 1.32
C ASP A 424 14.64 -7.00 0.30
N GLN A 425 15.37 -8.06 0.62
CA GLN A 425 15.54 -9.22 -0.26
C GLN A 425 14.46 -10.30 -0.10
N GLY A 426 13.43 -10.05 0.71
CA GLY A 426 12.35 -11.01 0.97
C GLY A 426 12.82 -12.24 1.74
N LEU A 427 13.83 -12.08 2.58
CA LEU A 427 14.40 -13.16 3.40
C LEU A 427 14.08 -12.93 4.88
N PRO A 428 13.74 -13.97 5.64
CA PRO A 428 13.75 -13.92 7.10
C PRO A 428 15.20 -13.84 7.59
N TYR A 429 15.49 -12.99 8.57
CA TYR A 429 16.86 -12.86 9.10
C TYR A 429 17.33 -14.13 9.82
N GLU A 430 16.39 -14.91 10.37
CA GLU A 430 16.64 -16.16 11.10
C GLU A 430 17.37 -17.22 10.26
N VAL A 431 17.29 -17.11 8.93
CA VAL A 431 18.00 -18.00 7.99
C VAL A 431 19.51 -17.99 8.24
N VAL A 432 20.06 -16.89 8.77
CA VAL A 432 21.47 -16.79 9.14
C VAL A 432 21.86 -17.88 10.15
N HIS A 433 20.99 -18.19 11.11
CA HIS A 433 21.24 -19.22 12.12
C HIS A 433 21.24 -20.63 11.54
N SER A 434 20.50 -20.87 10.46
CA SER A 434 20.50 -22.15 9.74
C SER A 434 21.73 -22.31 8.86
N ILE A 435 22.22 -21.23 8.24
CA ILE A 435 23.36 -21.28 7.32
C ILE A 435 24.70 -21.32 8.07
N LYS A 436 24.84 -20.51 9.14
CA LYS A 436 26.13 -20.29 9.83
C LYS A 436 26.83 -21.59 10.30
N PRO A 437 26.15 -22.57 10.91
CA PRO A 437 26.80 -23.83 11.33
C PRO A 437 27.45 -24.61 10.17
N HIS A 438 26.87 -24.53 8.98
CA HIS A 438 27.41 -25.21 7.79
C HIS A 438 28.62 -24.49 7.20
N LEU A 439 28.74 -23.17 7.40
CA LEU A 439 29.92 -22.39 7.02
C LEU A 439 31.12 -22.68 7.93
N ASP A 440 30.85 -22.91 9.22
CA ASP A 440 31.87 -23.20 10.23
C ASP A 440 32.38 -24.66 10.14
N THR A 441 31.77 -25.50 9.30
CA THR A 441 32.20 -26.88 9.09
C THR A 441 33.38 -26.92 8.11
N PRO A 442 34.57 -27.43 8.49
CA PRO A 442 35.75 -27.42 7.61
C PRO A 442 35.50 -28.21 6.33
N THR A 443 35.64 -27.59 5.17
CA THR A 443 35.70 -28.31 3.89
C THR A 443 37.13 -28.75 3.61
N THR A 444 37.28 -29.95 3.03
CA THR A 444 38.56 -30.59 2.73
C THR A 444 39.49 -29.76 1.82
N ASN A 445 38.95 -28.76 1.11
CA ASN A 445 39.66 -27.91 0.15
C ASN A 445 39.65 -26.41 0.53
N GLY A 446 39.13 -26.03 1.69
CA GLY A 446 39.03 -24.62 2.13
C GLY A 446 38.05 -23.74 1.34
N GLN A 447 37.29 -24.31 0.39
CA GLN A 447 36.23 -23.60 -0.34
C GLN A 447 34.86 -23.94 0.22
N THR A 448 34.01 -22.92 0.41
CA THR A 448 32.62 -23.08 0.83
C THR A 448 31.77 -23.67 -0.29
N ASP A 449 31.19 -24.85 -0.06
CA ASP A 449 30.22 -25.46 -0.98
C ASP A 449 28.82 -24.89 -0.74
N TRP A 450 28.56 -23.71 -1.31
CA TRP A 450 27.27 -23.02 -1.19
C TRP A 450 26.08 -23.84 -1.69
N LYS A 451 26.29 -24.70 -2.69
CA LYS A 451 25.22 -25.54 -3.24
C LYS A 451 24.74 -26.52 -2.17
N LYS A 452 25.66 -27.22 -1.53
CA LYS A 452 25.36 -28.16 -0.45
C LYS A 452 24.71 -27.48 0.77
N ILE A 453 25.14 -26.25 1.08
CA ILE A 453 24.55 -25.45 2.17
C ILE A 453 23.09 -25.08 1.88
N PHE A 454 22.80 -24.59 0.68
CA PHE A 454 21.40 -24.26 0.35
C PHE A 454 20.52 -25.50 0.21
N GLU A 455 21.09 -26.63 -0.22
CA GLU A 455 20.40 -27.93 -0.21
C GLU A 455 20.12 -28.46 1.22
N SER A 456 20.87 -28.03 2.23
CA SER A 456 20.72 -28.48 3.63
C SER A 456 19.80 -27.60 4.48
N VAL A 457 19.36 -26.44 3.96
CA VAL A 457 18.40 -25.57 4.64
C VAL A 457 17.00 -25.86 4.09
N ASP A 458 16.01 -25.98 4.99
CA ASP A 458 14.58 -26.19 4.65
C ASP A 458 13.91 -24.94 4.02
N SER A 459 14.61 -24.25 3.12
CA SER A 459 14.13 -23.04 2.47
C SER A 459 14.61 -22.99 1.03
N LYS A 460 13.67 -22.76 0.11
CA LYS A 460 14.00 -22.56 -1.30
C LYS A 460 14.30 -21.09 -1.55
N PHE A 461 15.57 -20.79 -1.81
CA PHE A 461 16.01 -19.44 -2.15
C PHE A 461 16.07 -19.24 -3.67
N THR A 462 15.64 -18.08 -4.15
CA THR A 462 15.89 -17.67 -5.54
C THR A 462 17.38 -17.45 -5.79
N ASP A 463 17.82 -17.47 -7.06
CA ASP A 463 19.23 -17.23 -7.40
C ASP A 463 19.72 -15.87 -6.86
N GLN A 464 18.87 -14.85 -6.91
CA GLN A 464 19.16 -13.53 -6.35
C GLN A 464 19.33 -13.57 -4.83
N GLN A 465 18.47 -14.28 -4.12
CA GLN A 465 18.58 -14.45 -2.66
C GLN A 465 19.82 -15.25 -2.28
N GLN A 466 20.14 -16.31 -3.03
CA GLN A 466 21.38 -17.08 -2.83
C GLN A 466 22.61 -16.20 -3.05
N GLN A 467 22.62 -15.37 -4.10
CA GLN A 467 23.72 -14.45 -4.38
C GLN A 467 23.87 -13.40 -3.28
N PHE A 468 22.75 -12.81 -2.83
CA PHE A 468 22.74 -11.89 -1.68
C PHE A 468 23.32 -12.55 -0.42
N LEU A 469 22.89 -13.77 -0.06
CA LEU A 469 23.40 -14.48 1.11
C LEU A 469 24.91 -14.73 1.02
N LYS A 470 25.40 -15.18 -0.15
CA LYS A 470 26.84 -15.35 -0.40
C LYS A 470 27.62 -14.06 -0.16
N ASP A 471 27.13 -12.96 -0.73
CA ASP A 471 27.80 -11.67 -0.63
C ASP A 471 27.72 -11.12 0.80
N TRP A 472 26.59 -11.30 1.49
CA TRP A 472 26.39 -10.87 2.87
C TRP A 472 27.35 -11.58 3.82
N PHE A 473 27.44 -12.91 3.76
CA PHE A 473 28.37 -13.65 4.61
C PHE A 473 29.83 -13.25 4.31
N LYS A 474 30.23 -13.06 3.05
CA LYS A 474 31.58 -12.57 2.73
C LYS A 474 31.85 -11.17 3.28
N SER A 475 30.86 -10.28 3.19
CA SER A 475 30.97 -8.88 3.59
C SER A 475 31.02 -8.71 5.11
N ASP A 476 30.18 -9.45 5.84
CA ASP A 476 30.14 -9.43 7.29
C ASP A 476 31.45 -9.96 7.89
N HIS A 477 32.02 -11.02 7.30
CA HIS A 477 33.35 -11.52 7.67
C HIS A 477 34.47 -10.50 7.42
N MET A 478 34.35 -9.66 6.39
CA MET A 478 35.36 -8.65 6.04
C MET A 478 35.16 -7.29 6.71
N GLY A 479 34.05 -7.07 7.43
CA GLY A 479 33.74 -5.77 8.02
C GLY A 479 33.61 -4.65 6.98
N LYS A 480 33.08 -4.94 5.80
CA LYS A 480 32.91 -3.98 4.68
C LYS A 480 31.43 -3.77 4.33
N PRO A 481 31.07 -2.67 3.62
CA PRO A 481 29.73 -2.51 3.05
C PRO A 481 29.44 -3.63 2.03
N LEU A 482 28.18 -4.06 1.98
CA LEU A 482 27.74 -5.08 1.04
C LEU A 482 27.83 -4.56 -0.41
N HIS A 483 28.62 -5.23 -1.23
CA HIS A 483 28.63 -5.02 -2.69
C HIS A 483 27.72 -6.05 -3.34
N ILE A 484 26.49 -5.67 -3.64
CA ILE A 484 25.53 -6.57 -4.29
C ILE A 484 25.84 -6.59 -5.80
N ALA A 485 26.38 -7.70 -6.29
CA ALA A 485 26.51 -7.96 -7.72
C ALA A 485 25.19 -8.53 -8.23
N VAL A 486 24.27 -7.68 -8.69
CA VAL A 486 23.08 -8.15 -9.42
C VAL A 486 23.27 -7.87 -10.91
N ASP A 487 23.30 -8.91 -11.72
CA ASP A 487 22.92 -8.78 -13.13
C ASP A 487 21.39 -8.86 -13.17
N LEU A 488 20.74 -7.76 -13.56
CA LEU A 488 19.28 -7.63 -13.70
C LEU A 488 18.82 -8.19 -15.04
#